data_AF-A0A2I0HIF7-F1
#
_entry.id   AF-A0A2I0HIF7-F1
#
_cell.length_a   1.000
_cell.length_b   1.000
_cell.length_c   1.000
_cell.angle_alpha   90.00
_cell.angle_beta   90.00
_cell.angle_gamma   90.00
#
_symmetry.space_group_name_H-M   'P 1'
#
loop_
_entity.id
_entity.type
_entity.pdbx_description
1 polymer ?
#
loop_
_entity_poly.entity_id
_entity_poly.type
_entity_poly.pdbx_seq_one_letter_code
_entity_poly.pdbx_strand_id
1 'polypeptide(L)'
;MGRLLRPFALLLCFFFFFSSVLGHIGDQPLSKIAIHRATIALHPSASISASPALLGLKGEDTQWVTVELQHHNPSSDDWVGVFSPAKFK
;
A
#
# COMPACT_ATOMS: atom_id res chain seq x y z
N MET A 1 -21.43 44.25 6.89
CA MET A 1 -20.35 43.24 7.05
C MET A 1 -20.57 41.93 6.27
N GLY A 2 -21.74 41.27 6.29
CA GLY A 2 -21.87 39.88 5.82
C GLY A 2 -21.79 39.58 4.30
N ARG A 3 -21.80 40.60 3.41
CA ARG A 3 -21.74 40.37 1.95
C ARG A 3 -20.32 40.14 1.42
N LEU A 4 -19.30 40.66 2.11
CA LEU A 4 -17.88 40.53 1.72
C LEU A 4 -17.20 39.29 2.37
N LEU A 5 -17.76 38.78 3.47
CA LEU A 5 -17.28 37.57 4.15
C LEU A 5 -17.61 36.27 3.39
N ARG A 6 -18.71 36.26 2.64
CA ARG A 6 -19.14 35.10 1.82
C ARG A 6 -18.15 34.71 0.71
N PRO A 7 -17.67 35.62 -0.16
CA PRO A 7 -16.68 35.25 -1.17
C PRO A 7 -15.35 34.82 -0.55
N PHE A 8 -14.97 35.40 0.60
CA PHE A 8 -13.74 35.05 1.31
C PHE A 8 -13.83 33.65 1.94
N ALA A 9 -14.98 33.32 2.54
CA ALA A 9 -15.24 31.98 3.05
C ALA A 9 -15.30 30.93 1.92
N LEU A 10 -15.93 31.26 0.78
CA LEU A 10 -15.94 30.38 -0.40
C LEU A 10 -14.54 30.16 -0.97
N LEU A 11 -13.71 31.21 -1.02
CA LEU A 11 -12.32 31.12 -1.47
C LEU A 11 -11.49 30.24 -0.52
N LEU A 12 -11.64 30.42 0.79
CA LEU A 12 -10.98 29.57 1.80
C LEU A 12 -11.43 28.11 1.69
N CYS A 13 -12.72 27.83 1.51
CA CYS A 13 -13.21 26.48 1.24
C CYS A 13 -12.60 25.90 -0.05
N PHE A 14 -12.48 26.69 -1.12
CA PHE A 14 -11.87 26.27 -2.39
C PHE A 14 -10.40 25.88 -2.22
N PHE A 15 -9.62 26.65 -1.44
CA PHE A 15 -8.23 26.31 -1.13
C PHE A 15 -8.09 25.04 -0.28
N PHE A 16 -8.96 24.83 0.71
CA PHE A 16 -8.94 23.61 1.53
C PHE A 16 -9.33 22.35 0.74
N PHE A 17 -10.24 22.46 -0.24
CA PHE A 17 -10.62 21.34 -1.12
C PHE A 17 -9.53 20.95 -2.12
N PHE A 18 -8.64 21.87 -2.52
CA PHE A 18 -7.58 21.57 -3.50
C PHE A 18 -6.34 20.91 -2.86
N SER A 19 -6.05 21.23 -1.59
CA SER A 19 -4.91 20.65 -0.87
C SER A 19 -5.01 19.13 -0.68
N SER A 20 -6.20 18.54 -0.75
CA SER A 20 -6.41 17.08 -0.61
C SER A 20 -6.19 16.29 -1.91
N VAL A 21 -6.09 16.97 -3.07
CA VAL A 21 -5.94 16.31 -4.39
C VAL A 21 -4.46 16.10 -4.78
N LEU A 22 -3.53 16.80 -4.14
CA LEU A 22 -2.10 16.75 -4.49
C LEU A 22 -1.39 15.45 -4.04
N GLY A 23 -2.06 14.56 -3.30
CA GLY A 23 -1.47 13.32 -2.80
C GLY A 23 -1.31 12.19 -3.85
N HIS A 24 -1.91 12.32 -5.03
CA HIS A 24 -1.99 11.24 -6.02
C HIS A 24 -1.66 11.66 -7.46
N ILE A 25 -0.98 12.80 -7.67
CA ILE A 25 -0.49 13.20 -8.99
C ILE A 25 0.82 12.45 -9.29
N GLY A 26 0.70 11.24 -9.81
CA GLY A 26 1.81 10.39 -10.21
C GLY A 26 1.36 8.96 -10.46
N ASP A 27 2.10 8.21 -11.27
CA ASP A 27 1.88 6.76 -11.41
C ASP A 27 1.95 6.12 -10.02
N GLN A 28 0.94 5.29 -9.68
CA GLN A 28 0.93 4.48 -8.47
C GLN A 28 2.31 3.79 -8.33
N PRO A 29 3.02 3.90 -7.20
CA PRO A 29 4.37 3.34 -7.06
C PRO A 29 4.47 1.86 -7.46
N LEU A 30 3.42 1.07 -7.19
CA LEU A 30 3.36 -0.35 -7.55
C LEU A 30 3.08 -0.60 -9.04
N SER A 31 2.53 0.35 -9.81
CA SER A 31 2.29 0.17 -11.26
C SER A 31 3.58 0.03 -12.06
N LYS A 32 4.71 0.47 -11.49
CA LYS A 32 6.06 0.35 -12.07
C LYS A 32 6.73 -0.99 -11.78
N ILE A 33 6.16 -1.83 -10.93
CA ILE A 33 6.75 -3.13 -10.59
C ILE A 33 6.49 -4.11 -11.74
N ALA A 34 7.51 -4.33 -12.57
CA ALA A 34 7.52 -5.38 -13.57
C ALA A 34 7.70 -6.74 -12.89
N ILE A 35 6.64 -7.28 -12.27
CA ILE A 35 6.71 -8.52 -11.47
C ILE A 35 7.23 -9.73 -12.28
N HIS A 36 6.98 -9.73 -13.60
CA HIS A 36 7.48 -10.73 -14.56
C HIS A 36 8.99 -10.64 -14.86
N ARG A 37 9.69 -9.70 -14.21
CA ARG A 37 11.13 -9.51 -14.26
C ARG A 37 11.72 -9.46 -12.85
N ALA A 38 10.92 -9.73 -11.82
CA ALA A 38 11.34 -9.56 -10.45
C ALA A 38 12.21 -10.74 -10.01
N THR A 39 13.39 -10.43 -9.48
CA THR A 39 14.28 -11.44 -8.89
C THR A 39 14.19 -11.39 -7.37
N ILE A 40 14.21 -12.55 -6.72
CA ILE A 40 14.28 -12.64 -5.26
C ILE A 40 15.66 -12.14 -4.81
N ALA A 41 15.68 -11.01 -4.11
CA ALA A 41 16.89 -10.37 -3.58
C ALA A 41 16.70 -10.06 -2.09
N LEU A 42 16.44 -11.10 -1.29
CA LEU A 42 16.23 -10.94 0.16
C LEU A 42 17.55 -10.63 0.86
N HIS A 43 17.59 -9.56 1.65
CA HIS A 43 18.74 -9.25 2.49
C HIS A 43 18.99 -10.40 3.49
N PRO A 44 20.24 -10.81 3.80
CA PRO A 44 20.51 -11.98 4.64
C PRO A 44 19.88 -11.93 6.04
N SER A 45 19.68 -10.73 6.58
CA SER A 45 19.05 -10.50 7.88
C SER A 45 17.56 -10.19 7.80
N ALA A 46 16.95 -10.30 6.61
CA ALA A 46 15.52 -10.12 6.41
C ALA A 46 14.84 -11.48 6.30
N SER A 47 13.64 -11.59 6.85
CA SER A 47 12.81 -12.80 6.72
C SER A 47 11.35 -12.41 6.57
N ILE A 48 10.59 -13.25 5.86
CA ILE A 48 9.14 -13.16 5.77
C ILE A 48 8.56 -14.57 5.75
N SER A 49 7.55 -14.82 6.57
CA SER A 49 6.83 -16.08 6.62
C SER A 49 5.33 -15.81 6.72
N ALA A 50 4.53 -16.74 6.23
CA ALA A 50 3.08 -16.66 6.28
C ALA A 50 2.50 -17.97 6.83
N SER A 51 1.54 -17.86 7.74
CA SER A 51 0.85 -19.02 8.33
C SER A 51 -0.65 -18.75 8.51
N PRO A 52 -1.51 -19.78 8.40
CA PRO A 52 -1.20 -21.16 8.04
C PRO A 52 -0.88 -21.35 6.55
N ALA A 53 -0.17 -22.42 6.19
CA ALA A 53 0.24 -22.71 4.81
C ALA A 53 -0.91 -23.22 3.91
N LEU A 54 -2.02 -23.67 4.50
CA LEU A 54 -3.18 -24.19 3.80
C LEU A 54 -4.45 -23.52 4.35
N LEU A 55 -5.28 -23.03 3.43
CA LEU A 55 -6.54 -22.34 3.71
C LEU A 55 -7.74 -23.16 3.23
N GLY A 56 -8.94 -22.83 3.72
CA GLY A 56 -10.21 -23.37 3.24
C GLY A 56 -10.48 -24.82 3.61
N LEU A 57 -9.90 -25.32 4.71
CA LEU A 57 -10.03 -26.73 5.12
C LEU A 57 -11.49 -27.19 5.34
N LYS A 58 -12.42 -26.27 5.60
CA LYS A 58 -13.86 -26.58 5.74
C LYS A 58 -14.70 -25.96 4.62
N GLY A 59 -14.07 -25.60 3.50
CA GLY A 59 -14.74 -24.98 2.35
C GLY A 59 -14.95 -23.47 2.49
N GLU A 60 -14.22 -22.81 3.39
CA GLU A 60 -14.22 -21.34 3.48
C GLU A 60 -13.56 -20.72 2.24
N ASP A 61 -14.16 -19.64 1.72
CA ASP A 61 -13.61 -18.84 0.62
C ASP A 61 -12.73 -17.67 1.10
N THR A 62 -12.75 -17.41 2.42
CA THR A 62 -12.08 -16.27 3.06
C THR A 62 -11.47 -16.71 4.39
N GLN A 63 -10.17 -16.46 4.56
CA GLN A 63 -9.46 -16.76 5.81
C GLN A 63 -8.34 -15.76 6.09
N TRP A 64 -8.02 -15.62 7.38
CA TRP A 64 -6.90 -14.81 7.85
C TRP A 64 -5.57 -15.56 7.67
N VAL A 65 -4.55 -14.80 7.32
CA VAL A 65 -3.15 -15.25 7.27
C VAL A 65 -2.33 -14.31 8.14
N THR A 66 -1.54 -14.88 9.03
CA THR A 66 -0.53 -14.16 9.81
C THR A 66 0.74 -14.06 9.00
N VAL A 67 1.26 -12.83 8.84
CA VAL A 67 2.56 -12.58 8.20
C VAL A 67 3.54 -12.10 9.26
N GLU A 68 4.61 -12.85 9.45
CA GLU A 68 5.73 -12.46 10.30
C GLU A 68 6.86 -11.97 9.40
N LEU A 69 7.36 -10.77 9.68
CA LEU A 69 8.48 -10.17 8.95
C LEU A 69 9.54 -9.66 9.91
N GLN A 70 10.80 -9.74 9.48
CA GLN A 70 11.93 -9.11 10.16
C GLN A 70 12.80 -8.39 9.16
N HIS A 71 13.27 -7.21 9.52
CA HIS A 71 14.29 -6.47 8.78
C HIS A 71 15.19 -5.76 9.79
N HIS A 72 16.51 -5.79 9.59
CA HIS A 72 17.47 -5.19 10.52
C HIS A 72 17.37 -3.66 10.57
N ASN A 73 16.90 -3.03 9.50
CA ASN A 73 16.82 -1.57 9.40
C ASN A 73 15.48 -1.10 8.79
N PRO A 74 14.36 -1.31 9.49
CA PRO A 74 13.02 -1.05 8.96
C PRO A 74 12.83 0.44 8.60
N SER A 75 12.11 0.69 7.52
CA SER A 75 11.70 2.03 7.07
C SER A 75 10.18 2.16 7.08
N SER A 76 9.67 3.39 7.23
CA SER A 76 8.24 3.66 7.02
C SER A 76 7.79 3.42 5.59
N ASP A 77 8.73 3.35 4.65
CA ASP A 77 8.47 3.12 3.23
C ASP A 77 8.50 1.62 2.85
N ASP A 78 8.78 0.73 3.81
CA ASP A 78 8.76 -0.72 3.58
C ASP A 78 7.31 -1.20 3.37
N TRP A 79 7.12 -2.13 2.43
CA TRP A 79 5.81 -2.66 2.06
C TRP A 79 5.84 -4.17 1.84
N VAL A 80 4.68 -4.82 1.97
CA VAL A 80 4.49 -6.24 1.72
C VAL A 80 3.48 -6.42 0.57
N GLY A 81 3.87 -7.18 -0.46
CA GLY A 81 3.01 -7.51 -1.59
C GLY A 81 2.48 -8.94 -1.51
N VAL A 82 1.20 -9.14 -1.82
CA VAL A 82 0.59 -10.47 -1.95
C VAL A 82 0.47 -10.81 -3.43
N PHE A 83 1.08 -11.92 -3.84
CA PHE A 83 1.11 -12.35 -5.24
C PHE A 83 0.42 -13.69 -5.43
N SER A 84 -0.44 -13.75 -6.45
CA SER A 84 -1.05 -14.97 -6.94
C SER A 84 -0.99 -14.94 -8.48
N PRO A 85 -0.36 -15.93 -9.15
CA PRO A 85 0.25 -17.14 -8.59
C PRO A 85 1.50 -16.88 -7.74
N ALA A 86 1.77 -17.78 -6.78
CA ALA A 86 2.87 -17.61 -5.80
C ALA A 86 4.28 -17.60 -6.42
N LYS A 87 4.46 -18.23 -7.58
CA LYS A 87 5.74 -18.22 -8.32
C LYS A 87 5.69 -17.12 -9.38
N PHE A 88 6.40 -16.03 -9.13
CA PHE A 88 6.77 -15.05 -10.15
C PHE A 88 8.11 -15.44 -10.80
N LYS A 89 8.31 -15.04 -12.06
CA LYS A 89 9.52 -15.30 -12.86
C LYS A 89 10.28 -14.01 -13.09
#